data_AF-A0AA39CS38-F1
#
_entry.id   AF-A0AA39CS38-F1
#
_cell.length_a   1.000
_cell.length_b   1.000
_cell.length_c   1.000
_cell.angle_alpha   90.00
_cell.angle_beta   90.00
_cell.angle_gamma   90.00
#
_symmetry.space_group_name_H-M   'P 1'
#
loop_
_entity.id
_entity.type
_entity.pdbx_description
1 polymer ?
#
loop_
_entity_poly.entity_id
_entity_poly.type
_entity_poly.pdbx_seq_one_letter_code
_entity_poly.pdbx_strand_id
1 'polypeptide(L)'
;MPGPTLAVGDDSPARLERLADISQQLLQRARALGASQAEVSCSEDRGLEVNVRLGEVETVQSTRDRGIAVTVYFGQRKGSASTADLHEASLLATVEQACAIARHTEDDPAAGLAEAGLMARDFPELDGWHPWELQADEAVDLALACEAAGREADAQIRNSDGASVSSMQSVSVYANSHGFIGRERGTHHSIGCALIAGTGDGMQRDGWYTGALAREDLEDPASVGRRAAERTVARLQPRSLPTGSMPVLYAPEVARSLVGHLLSAVSGGALYRQASFLLDSVDQQLFPDWMQIEELPHLRRGLRSAAFDGDGVATRASALVRDGVLQRYVLGSYSARKLGLQTTANAGGVHNLQLAANAGSLQDIAAQMGNGLLVTELMGQGVNGVTGDYSRGAGGFRVENGQVQYPVDGITIAGNLRDMFMAIEAVGSDVDPRSHIRTGSILLGPPDATGLPPVGQDHPIKRSFVVSEFENVPAATSVPADQRTMALAAHLLGIFTGFIGALVIWLINKDDASKAFVTDQSKEALNFQITVAIAMFACIILTFVVIGAFLAPIVGLLSLVFSIIAAVKANNGETYRYPFALRLIK
;
A
#
# COMPACT_ATOMS: atom_id res chain seq x y z
N MET A 1 18.88 -21.53 -31.56
CA MET A 1 18.58 -20.27 -30.85
C MET A 1 19.91 -19.62 -30.53
N PRO A 2 20.23 -18.41 -31.01
CA PRO A 2 21.38 -17.70 -30.48
C PRO A 2 21.06 -17.33 -29.03
N GLY A 3 21.96 -17.65 -28.10
CA GLY A 3 21.82 -17.28 -26.69
C GLY A 3 21.81 -15.75 -26.51
N PRO A 4 21.39 -15.25 -25.35
CA PRO A 4 21.34 -13.81 -25.10
C PRO A 4 22.75 -13.23 -25.26
N THR A 5 22.90 -12.31 -26.20
CA THR A 5 24.10 -11.50 -26.37
C THR A 5 24.20 -10.65 -25.10
N LEU A 6 25.11 -11.01 -24.18
CA LEU A 6 25.42 -10.17 -23.02
C LEU A 6 25.77 -8.78 -23.54
N ALA A 7 25.00 -7.76 -23.15
CA ALA A 7 25.33 -6.39 -23.47
C ALA A 7 26.74 -6.11 -22.93
N VAL A 8 27.61 -5.58 -23.79
CA VAL A 8 28.97 -5.18 -23.41
C VAL A 8 28.85 -4.10 -22.32
N GLY A 9 28.99 -4.47 -21.05
CA GLY A 9 28.81 -3.55 -19.91
C GLY A 9 27.89 -4.02 -18.78
N ASP A 10 27.16 -5.13 -18.92
CA ASP A 10 26.28 -5.66 -17.85
C ASP A 10 27.08 -6.24 -16.66
N ASP A 11 27.15 -5.51 -15.55
CA ASP A 11 27.83 -5.93 -14.30
C ASP A 11 26.97 -6.80 -13.37
N SER A 12 25.70 -7.04 -13.71
CA SER A 12 24.76 -7.76 -12.84
C SER A 12 25.16 -9.20 -12.51
N PRO A 13 25.75 -10.02 -13.42
CA PRO A 13 26.16 -11.37 -13.05
C PRO A 13 27.25 -11.39 -11.97
N ALA A 14 28.22 -10.47 -12.05
CA ALA A 14 29.30 -10.36 -11.06
C ALA A 14 28.79 -9.85 -9.70
N ARG A 15 27.79 -8.96 -9.71
CA ARG A 15 27.12 -8.49 -8.47
C ARG A 15 26.32 -9.61 -7.81
N LEU A 16 25.54 -10.36 -8.60
CA LEU A 16 24.80 -11.52 -8.12
C LEU A 16 25.72 -12.57 -7.49
N GLU A 17 26.87 -12.85 -8.12
CA GLU A 17 27.82 -13.81 -7.56
C GLU A 17 28.42 -13.32 -6.24
N ARG A 18 28.81 -12.04 -6.16
CA ARG A 18 29.29 -11.44 -4.90
C ARG A 18 28.24 -11.53 -3.79
N LEU A 19 26.96 -11.25 -4.08
CA LEU A 19 25.88 -11.34 -3.09
C LEU A 19 25.64 -12.80 -2.66
N ALA A 20 25.75 -13.76 -3.59
CA ALA A 20 25.66 -15.18 -3.28
C ALA A 20 26.80 -15.66 -2.38
N ASP A 21 28.04 -15.25 -2.65
CA ASP A 21 29.21 -15.55 -1.81
C ASP A 21 29.02 -15.01 -0.38
N ILE A 22 28.55 -13.75 -0.27
CA ILE A 22 28.23 -13.14 1.02
C ILE A 22 27.14 -13.97 1.73
N SER A 23 26.04 -14.31 1.04
CA SER A 23 24.97 -15.10 1.64
C SER A 23 25.46 -16.44 2.17
N GLN A 24 26.29 -17.14 1.40
CA GLN A 24 26.90 -18.39 1.83
C GLN A 24 27.79 -18.21 3.06
N GLN A 25 28.61 -17.16 3.12
CA GLN A 25 29.45 -16.83 4.28
C GLN A 25 28.59 -16.63 5.54
N LEU A 26 27.48 -15.88 5.44
CA LEU A 26 26.59 -15.62 6.57
C LEU A 26 25.86 -16.87 7.04
N LEU A 27 25.41 -17.72 6.12
CA LEU A 27 24.80 -19.00 6.46
C LEU A 27 25.80 -19.94 7.17
N GLN A 28 27.04 -20.00 6.70
CA GLN A 28 28.11 -20.76 7.37
C GLN A 28 28.40 -20.22 8.77
N ARG A 29 28.43 -18.90 8.94
CA ARG A 29 28.60 -18.26 10.26
C ARG A 29 27.44 -18.57 11.19
N ALA A 30 26.19 -18.47 10.73
CA ALA A 30 25.01 -18.79 11.52
C ALA A 30 25.04 -20.24 12.01
N ARG A 31 25.40 -21.18 11.11
CA ARG A 31 25.60 -22.60 11.47
C ARG A 31 26.71 -22.78 12.51
N ALA A 32 27.84 -22.10 12.36
CA ALA A 32 28.94 -22.15 13.33
C ALA A 32 28.55 -21.61 14.72
N LEU A 33 27.60 -20.68 14.78
CA LEU A 33 27.03 -20.15 16.02
C LEU A 33 25.87 -21.02 16.58
N GLY A 34 25.60 -22.17 15.96
CA GLY A 34 24.63 -23.15 16.45
C GLY A 34 23.20 -22.93 16.00
N ALA A 35 22.94 -22.06 15.01
CA ALA A 35 21.61 -21.95 14.42
C ALA A 35 21.22 -23.28 13.75
N SER A 36 20.00 -23.75 14.04
CA SER A 36 19.41 -24.95 13.45
C SER A 36 18.98 -24.75 12.00
N GLN A 37 18.52 -23.55 11.66
CA GLN A 37 18.20 -23.11 10.31
C GLN A 37 18.55 -21.62 10.16
N ALA A 38 18.79 -21.17 8.93
CA ALA A 38 19.03 -19.76 8.62
C ALA A 38 18.64 -19.42 7.18
N GLU A 39 18.28 -18.16 6.96
CA GLU A 39 18.07 -17.57 5.64
C GLU A 39 18.71 -16.19 5.56
N VAL A 40 19.09 -15.80 4.35
CA VAL A 40 19.74 -14.55 4.03
C VAL A 40 19.09 -13.98 2.77
N SER A 41 18.72 -12.71 2.84
CA SER A 41 18.29 -11.93 1.68
C SER A 41 19.28 -10.80 1.46
N CYS A 42 19.76 -10.65 0.23
CA CYS A 42 20.64 -9.56 -0.18
C CYS A 42 20.04 -8.83 -1.38
N SER A 43 20.13 -7.50 -1.41
CA SER A 43 19.80 -6.69 -2.59
C SER A 43 20.81 -5.59 -2.83
N GLU A 44 21.00 -5.22 -4.10
CA GLU A 44 21.61 -3.97 -4.52
C GLU A 44 20.75 -3.33 -5.60
N ASP A 45 20.25 -2.13 -5.32
CA ASP A 45 19.38 -1.36 -6.19
C ASP A 45 20.13 -0.11 -6.68
N ARG A 46 19.95 0.22 -7.95
CA ARG A 46 20.49 1.44 -8.57
C ARG A 46 19.38 2.15 -9.29
N GLY A 47 19.31 3.47 -9.16
CA GLY A 47 18.27 4.25 -9.82
C GLY A 47 18.71 5.65 -10.21
N LEU A 48 17.99 6.20 -11.18
CA LEU A 48 17.97 7.61 -11.54
C LEU A 48 16.51 8.06 -11.54
N GLU A 49 16.23 9.17 -10.87
CA GLU A 49 14.93 9.82 -10.86
C GLU A 49 15.13 11.31 -11.11
N VAL A 50 14.36 11.84 -12.06
CA VAL A 50 14.31 13.27 -12.36
C VAL A 50 12.88 13.74 -12.19
N ASN A 51 12.70 14.85 -11.48
CA ASN A 51 11.44 15.57 -11.38
C ASN A 51 11.61 16.98 -11.93
N VAL A 52 10.69 17.39 -12.80
CA VAL A 52 10.61 18.75 -13.34
C VAL A 52 9.25 19.33 -13.00
N ARG A 53 9.19 20.65 -12.83
CA ARG A 53 7.94 21.36 -12.58
C ARG A 53 7.99 22.74 -13.20
N LEU A 54 6.91 23.09 -13.90
CA LEU A 54 6.73 24.36 -14.58
C LEU A 54 7.86 24.69 -15.58
N GLY A 55 8.47 23.67 -16.19
CA GLY A 55 9.57 23.81 -17.15
C GLY A 55 10.95 23.94 -16.51
N GLU A 56 11.05 23.82 -15.19
CA GLU A 56 12.30 23.89 -14.43
C GLU A 56 12.60 22.53 -13.77
N VAL A 57 13.88 22.21 -13.63
CA VAL A 57 14.30 20.98 -12.93
C VAL A 57 14.17 21.19 -11.42
N GLU A 58 13.40 20.34 -10.75
CA GLU A 58 13.28 20.37 -9.28
C GLU A 58 14.32 19.46 -8.62
N THR A 59 14.43 18.21 -9.08
CA THR A 59 15.36 17.24 -8.51
C THR A 59 15.96 16.34 -9.58
N VAL A 60 17.24 16.00 -9.37
CA VAL A 60 17.95 14.94 -10.07
C VAL A 60 18.57 14.07 -8.98
N GLN A 61 18.05 12.86 -8.81
CA GLN A 61 18.46 11.95 -7.76
C GLN A 61 19.02 10.67 -8.36
N SER A 62 20.27 10.34 -7.99
CA SER A 62 20.83 9.01 -8.23
C SER A 62 20.84 8.23 -6.93
N THR A 63 20.25 7.04 -6.95
CA THR A 63 20.20 6.14 -5.80
C THR A 63 21.12 4.94 -6.01
N ARG A 64 21.75 4.52 -4.92
CA ARG A 64 22.45 3.24 -4.84
C ARG A 64 22.25 2.67 -3.46
N ASP A 65 21.24 1.81 -3.37
CA ASP A 65 20.85 1.18 -2.12
C ASP A 65 21.34 -0.25 -2.08
N ARG A 66 21.59 -0.75 -0.88
CA ARG A 66 21.89 -2.15 -0.64
C ARG A 66 21.39 -2.56 0.72
N GLY A 67 20.98 -3.82 0.83
CA GLY A 67 20.51 -4.38 2.08
C GLY A 67 20.89 -5.84 2.20
N ILE A 68 21.28 -6.25 3.40
CA ILE A 68 21.48 -7.64 3.77
C ILE A 68 20.68 -7.89 5.03
N ALA A 69 19.77 -8.86 4.97
CA ALA A 69 18.99 -9.32 6.10
C ALA A 69 19.32 -10.79 6.38
N VAL A 70 19.50 -11.12 7.66
CA VAL A 70 19.74 -12.49 8.13
C VAL A 70 18.66 -12.85 9.13
N THR A 71 18.01 -13.98 8.91
CA THR A 71 17.10 -14.60 9.85
C THR A 71 17.65 -15.96 10.26
N VAL A 72 17.67 -16.24 11.57
CA VAL A 72 18.18 -17.49 12.14
C VAL A 72 17.16 -18.12 13.06
N TYR A 73 17.25 -19.45 13.19
CA TYR A 73 16.38 -20.24 14.03
C TYR A 73 17.18 -21.12 15.00
N PHE A 74 16.80 -21.14 16.28
CA PHE A 74 17.31 -22.05 17.30
C PHE A 74 16.17 -22.94 17.80
N GLY A 75 15.95 -24.06 17.12
CA GLY A 75 14.70 -24.80 17.25
C GLY A 75 13.56 -23.99 16.63
N GLN A 76 12.56 -23.64 17.43
CA GLN A 76 11.38 -22.88 16.99
C GLN A 76 11.46 -21.39 17.36
N ARG A 77 12.61 -20.93 17.87
CA ARG A 77 12.86 -19.53 18.21
C ARG A 77 13.53 -18.81 17.04
N LYS A 78 13.02 -17.63 16.68
CA LYS A 78 13.47 -16.85 15.51
C LYS A 78 14.17 -15.56 15.97
N GLY A 79 15.27 -15.21 15.30
CA GLY A 79 15.88 -13.89 15.42
C GLY A 79 16.25 -13.34 14.06
N SER A 80 16.26 -12.01 13.90
CA SER A 80 16.61 -11.37 12.64
C SER A 80 17.37 -10.07 12.86
N ALA A 81 18.29 -9.76 11.96
CA ALA A 81 19.05 -8.53 11.94
C ALA A 81 19.41 -8.17 10.49
N SER A 82 19.70 -6.90 10.22
CA SER A 82 20.05 -6.43 8.89
C SER A 82 21.10 -5.33 8.92
N THR A 83 21.82 -5.18 7.80
CA THR A 83 22.82 -4.14 7.59
C THR A 83 22.88 -3.72 6.12
N ALA A 84 23.32 -2.50 5.86
CA ALA A 84 23.71 -2.03 4.52
C ALA A 84 25.24 -2.00 4.34
N ASP A 85 26.00 -2.25 5.41
CA ASP A 85 27.45 -2.23 5.40
C ASP A 85 28.04 -3.61 5.01
N LEU A 86 28.87 -3.62 3.96
CA LEU A 86 29.51 -4.82 3.43
C LEU A 86 30.87 -5.14 4.07
N HIS A 87 31.34 -4.34 5.04
CA HIS A 87 32.54 -4.71 5.79
C HIS A 87 32.32 -6.01 6.55
N GLU A 88 33.30 -6.92 6.48
CA GLU A 88 33.22 -8.25 7.08
C GLU A 88 32.82 -8.20 8.57
N ALA A 89 33.37 -7.25 9.34
CA ALA A 89 33.00 -7.07 10.74
C ALA A 89 31.51 -6.79 10.94
N SER A 90 30.91 -5.92 10.12
CA SER A 90 29.49 -5.55 10.18
C SER A 90 28.59 -6.73 9.79
N LEU A 91 29.00 -7.48 8.77
CA LEU A 91 28.33 -8.69 8.32
C LEU A 91 28.30 -9.77 9.42
N LEU A 92 29.45 -10.05 10.03
CA LEU A 92 29.55 -11.04 11.11
C LEU A 92 28.77 -10.60 12.37
N ALA A 93 28.87 -9.33 12.75
CA ALA A 93 28.12 -8.76 13.87
C ALA A 93 26.59 -8.86 13.64
N THR A 94 26.13 -8.71 12.41
CA THR A 94 24.71 -8.87 12.04
C THR A 94 24.22 -10.29 12.33
N VAL A 95 25.00 -11.31 11.97
CA VAL A 95 24.67 -12.72 12.26
C VAL A 95 24.67 -12.98 13.76
N GLU A 96 25.65 -12.45 14.49
CA GLU A 96 25.75 -12.57 15.94
C GLU A 96 24.54 -11.95 16.64
N GLN A 97 24.10 -10.77 16.19
CA GLN A 97 22.93 -10.09 16.71
C GLN A 97 21.64 -10.88 16.44
N ALA A 98 21.46 -11.42 15.22
CA ALA A 98 20.33 -12.28 14.91
C ALA A 98 20.30 -13.52 15.82
N CYS A 99 21.46 -14.14 16.08
CA CYS A 99 21.58 -15.27 17.00
C CYS A 99 21.29 -14.88 18.45
N ALA A 100 21.75 -13.73 18.90
CA ALA A 100 21.49 -13.21 20.24
C ALA A 100 19.98 -13.00 20.45
N ILE A 101 19.29 -12.40 19.48
CA ILE A 101 17.83 -12.22 19.51
C ILE A 101 17.13 -13.57 19.59
N ALA A 102 17.44 -14.51 18.69
CA ALA A 102 16.77 -15.81 18.62
C ALA A 102 16.88 -16.61 19.93
N ARG A 103 17.97 -16.46 20.69
CA ARG A 103 18.15 -17.15 21.97
C ARG A 103 17.26 -16.60 23.09
N HIS A 104 16.75 -15.37 22.95
CA HIS A 104 15.91 -14.69 23.93
C HIS A 104 14.43 -14.58 23.52
N THR A 105 14.07 -14.98 22.31
CA THR A 105 12.66 -15.06 21.88
C THR A 105 11.98 -16.34 22.35
N GLU A 106 10.66 -16.33 22.38
CA GLU A 106 9.84 -17.50 22.68
C GLU A 106 9.80 -18.49 21.51
N ASP A 107 9.47 -19.75 21.82
CA ASP A 107 9.22 -20.78 20.81
C ASP A 107 7.92 -20.48 20.04
N ASP A 108 7.98 -20.49 18.71
CA ASP A 108 6.81 -20.43 17.84
C ASP A 108 6.74 -21.69 16.97
N PRO A 109 5.74 -22.57 17.18
CA PRO A 109 5.58 -23.79 16.38
C PRO A 109 5.44 -23.61 14.87
N ALA A 110 5.08 -22.42 14.41
CA ALA A 110 5.00 -22.11 12.98
C ALA A 110 6.32 -21.58 12.39
N ALA A 111 7.30 -21.22 13.23
CA ALA A 111 8.58 -20.71 12.78
C ALA A 111 9.45 -21.79 12.12
N GLY A 112 10.33 -21.35 11.21
CA GLY A 112 11.27 -22.19 10.48
C GLY A 112 11.18 -21.98 8.98
N LEU A 113 12.23 -22.40 8.26
CA LEU A 113 12.28 -22.35 6.80
C LEU A 113 11.18 -23.21 6.17
N ALA A 114 10.79 -22.89 4.94
CA ALA A 114 10.02 -23.80 4.09
C ALA A 114 10.71 -25.17 3.95
N GLU A 115 9.93 -26.21 3.68
CA GLU A 115 10.48 -27.55 3.50
C GLU A 115 11.46 -27.61 2.32
N ALA A 116 12.63 -28.24 2.52
CA ALA A 116 13.68 -28.30 1.51
C ALA A 116 13.23 -28.90 0.16
N GLY A 117 12.25 -29.81 0.19
CA GLY A 117 11.69 -30.43 -1.02
C GLY A 117 10.88 -29.47 -1.90
N LEU A 118 10.44 -28.34 -1.36
CA LEU A 118 9.61 -27.35 -2.05
C LEU A 118 10.44 -26.24 -2.73
N MET A 119 11.75 -26.19 -2.47
CA MET A 119 12.64 -25.18 -3.03
C MET A 119 12.65 -25.25 -4.56
N ALA A 120 12.70 -24.09 -5.21
CA ALA A 120 12.84 -24.04 -6.67
C ALA A 120 14.11 -24.75 -7.15
N ARG A 121 13.97 -25.47 -8.25
CA ARG A 121 15.08 -26.18 -8.93
C ARG A 121 15.26 -25.69 -10.37
N ASP A 122 14.16 -25.26 -10.98
CA ASP A 122 14.12 -24.70 -12.32
C ASP A 122 13.98 -23.19 -12.23
N PHE A 123 14.83 -22.47 -12.97
CA PHE A 123 14.85 -21.02 -13.04
C PHE A 123 14.61 -20.60 -14.49
N PRO A 124 13.34 -20.51 -14.93
CA PRO A 124 13.03 -20.11 -16.30
C PRO A 124 13.53 -18.69 -16.59
N GLU A 125 13.92 -18.42 -17.84
CA GLU A 125 14.23 -17.05 -18.29
C GLU A 125 12.93 -16.26 -18.43
N LEU A 126 12.75 -15.29 -17.53
CA LEU A 126 11.53 -14.48 -17.41
C LEU A 126 11.58 -13.17 -18.20
N ASP A 127 12.72 -12.85 -18.83
CA ASP A 127 12.90 -11.65 -19.65
C ASP A 127 12.68 -10.35 -18.85
N GLY A 128 13.17 -10.32 -17.61
CA GLY A 128 12.95 -9.22 -16.66
C GLY A 128 14.05 -8.15 -16.63
N TRP A 129 15.14 -8.33 -17.39
CA TRP A 129 16.34 -7.49 -17.31
C TRP A 129 16.58 -6.71 -18.61
N HIS A 130 16.22 -5.43 -18.59
CA HIS A 130 16.33 -4.48 -19.72
C HIS A 130 16.90 -3.15 -19.23
N PRO A 131 18.22 -3.10 -18.91
CA PRO A 131 18.84 -1.88 -18.41
C PRO A 131 18.78 -0.76 -19.45
N TRP A 132 18.43 0.44 -19.00
CA TRP A 132 18.45 1.66 -19.80
C TRP A 132 19.59 2.53 -19.30
N GLU A 133 20.59 2.79 -20.15
CA GLU A 133 21.75 3.66 -19.86
C GLU A 133 21.38 5.16 -19.87
N LEU A 134 20.26 5.50 -19.23
CA LEU A 134 19.71 6.84 -19.17
C LEU A 134 20.65 7.78 -18.43
N GLN A 135 21.12 8.82 -19.12
CA GLN A 135 21.90 9.89 -18.51
C GLN A 135 20.98 10.95 -17.90
N ALA A 136 21.48 11.69 -16.90
CA ALA A 136 20.71 12.72 -16.20
C ALA A 136 20.16 13.79 -17.16
N ASP A 137 20.98 14.28 -18.10
CA ASP A 137 20.56 15.30 -19.07
C ASP A 137 19.45 14.78 -19.99
N GLU A 138 19.56 13.53 -20.46
CA GLU A 138 18.51 12.88 -21.26
C GLU A 138 17.22 12.68 -20.44
N ALA A 139 17.32 12.29 -19.17
CA ALA A 139 16.15 12.16 -18.29
C ALA A 139 15.44 13.51 -18.07
N VAL A 140 16.20 14.59 -17.92
CA VAL A 140 15.67 15.97 -17.86
C VAL A 140 14.94 16.32 -19.15
N ASP A 141 15.55 16.08 -20.31
CA ASP A 141 14.93 16.37 -21.61
C ASP A 141 13.60 15.61 -21.78
N LEU A 142 13.56 14.34 -21.38
CA LEU A 142 12.34 13.52 -21.45
C LEU A 142 11.24 14.02 -20.50
N ALA A 143 11.61 14.39 -19.26
CA ALA A 143 10.67 14.92 -18.28
C ALA A 143 10.10 16.28 -18.73
N LEU A 144 10.97 17.19 -19.21
CA LEU A 144 10.57 18.49 -19.75
C LEU A 144 9.66 18.33 -20.97
N ALA A 145 9.99 17.43 -21.91
CA ALA A 145 9.16 17.16 -23.07
C ALA A 145 7.78 16.60 -22.68
N CYS A 146 7.73 15.72 -21.68
CA CYS A 146 6.47 15.21 -21.13
C CYS A 146 5.61 16.33 -20.53
N GLU A 147 6.18 17.16 -19.65
CA GLU A 147 5.44 18.25 -19.02
C GLU A 147 4.98 19.31 -20.03
N ALA A 148 5.88 19.72 -20.93
CA ALA A 148 5.59 20.73 -21.96
C ALA A 148 4.44 20.28 -22.86
N ALA A 149 4.48 19.05 -23.36
CA ALA A 149 3.42 18.50 -24.20
C ALA A 149 2.05 18.51 -23.50
N GLY A 150 2.01 18.27 -22.19
CA GLY A 150 0.78 18.34 -21.42
C GLY A 150 0.29 19.77 -21.16
N ARG A 151 1.20 20.67 -20.79
CA ARG A 151 0.87 22.09 -20.54
C ARG A 151 0.41 22.83 -21.79
N GLU A 152 0.93 22.45 -22.96
CA GLU A 152 0.62 23.07 -24.25
C GLU A 152 -0.59 22.44 -24.95
N ALA A 153 -1.09 21.29 -24.46
CA ALA A 153 -2.17 20.56 -25.11
C ALA A 153 -3.52 21.29 -25.06
N ASP A 154 -3.80 22.04 -24.00
CA ASP A 154 -5.06 22.75 -23.82
C ASP A 154 -4.88 24.05 -23.00
N ALA A 155 -5.48 25.15 -23.45
CA ALA A 155 -5.38 26.46 -22.80
C ALA A 155 -6.03 26.53 -21.40
N GLN A 156 -6.83 25.53 -21.03
CA GLN A 156 -7.42 25.38 -19.70
C GLN A 156 -6.43 24.77 -18.69
N ILE A 157 -5.33 24.15 -19.14
CA ILE A 157 -4.21 23.78 -18.28
C ILE A 157 -3.47 25.06 -17.87
N ARG A 158 -3.53 25.38 -16.58
CA ARG A 158 -2.98 26.65 -16.06
C ARG A 158 -1.82 26.44 -15.09
N ASN A 159 -1.65 25.24 -14.58
CA ASN A 159 -0.60 24.91 -13.63
C ASN A 159 -0.19 23.44 -13.79
N SER A 160 0.92 23.08 -13.15
CA SER A 160 1.51 21.75 -13.21
C SER A 160 2.02 21.33 -11.83
N ASP A 161 1.83 20.05 -11.51
CA ASP A 161 2.50 19.38 -10.39
C ASP A 161 3.77 18.64 -10.86
N GLY A 162 4.11 18.76 -12.13
CA GLY A 162 5.36 18.31 -12.70
C GLY A 162 5.25 17.04 -13.53
N ALA A 163 6.39 16.66 -14.08
CA ALA A 163 6.61 15.38 -14.71
C ALA A 163 7.85 14.71 -14.12
N SER A 164 7.85 13.38 -14.14
CA SER A 164 8.95 12.58 -13.65
C SER A 164 9.35 11.50 -14.64
N VAL A 165 10.65 11.19 -14.64
CA VAL A 165 11.24 10.07 -15.35
C VAL A 165 12.08 9.29 -14.35
N SER A 166 11.85 7.98 -14.26
CA SER A 166 12.64 7.10 -13.41
C SER A 166 13.10 5.84 -14.15
N SER A 167 14.30 5.39 -13.81
CA SER A 167 14.91 4.15 -14.29
C SER A 167 15.57 3.47 -13.10
N MET A 168 15.20 2.22 -12.83
CA MET A 168 15.67 1.44 -11.69
C MET A 168 16.14 0.06 -12.14
N GLN A 169 17.21 -0.41 -11.50
CA GLN A 169 17.79 -1.74 -11.68
C GLN A 169 17.95 -2.39 -10.31
N SER A 170 17.50 -3.63 -10.17
CA SER A 170 17.62 -4.41 -8.94
C SER A 170 18.33 -5.72 -9.23
N VAL A 171 19.24 -6.11 -8.33
CA VAL A 171 19.76 -7.47 -8.25
C VAL A 171 19.58 -7.96 -6.83
N SER A 172 19.12 -9.20 -6.66
CA SER A 172 18.87 -9.78 -5.36
C SER A 172 19.26 -11.25 -5.30
N VAL A 173 19.60 -11.70 -4.10
CA VAL A 173 19.87 -13.09 -3.78
C VAL A 173 19.09 -13.46 -2.53
N TYR A 174 18.37 -14.58 -2.59
CA TYR A 174 17.83 -15.26 -1.41
C TYR A 174 18.53 -16.60 -1.26
N ALA A 175 19.05 -16.89 -0.08
CA ALA A 175 19.70 -18.16 0.20
C ALA A 175 19.32 -18.67 1.59
N ASN A 176 19.29 -19.99 1.76
CA ASN A 176 18.97 -20.58 3.05
C ASN A 176 19.82 -21.82 3.37
N SER A 177 19.74 -22.27 4.63
CA SER A 177 20.55 -23.36 5.15
C SER A 177 20.22 -24.75 4.57
N HIS A 178 19.19 -24.87 3.73
CA HIS A 178 18.96 -26.09 2.92
C HIS A 178 19.87 -26.16 1.69
N GLY A 179 20.66 -25.12 1.43
CA GLY A 179 21.54 -25.02 0.27
C GLY A 179 20.87 -24.36 -0.95
N PHE A 180 19.66 -23.82 -0.80
CA PHE A 180 19.00 -23.05 -1.84
C PHE A 180 19.72 -21.69 -2.02
N ILE A 181 19.90 -21.28 -3.28
CA ILE A 181 20.40 -19.95 -3.67
C ILE A 181 19.62 -19.51 -4.90
N GLY A 182 18.63 -18.65 -4.70
CA GLY A 182 17.88 -17.97 -5.75
C GLY A 182 18.55 -16.64 -6.09
N ARG A 183 18.68 -16.37 -7.39
CA ARG A 183 19.23 -15.11 -7.92
C ARG A 183 18.17 -14.47 -8.79
N GLU A 184 17.87 -13.20 -8.55
CA GLU A 184 16.93 -12.44 -9.36
C GLU A 184 17.55 -11.11 -9.80
N ARG A 185 17.20 -10.67 -11.00
CA ARG A 185 17.53 -9.34 -11.48
C ARG A 185 16.36 -8.79 -12.26
N GLY A 186 16.10 -7.50 -12.13
CA GLY A 186 14.97 -6.84 -12.77
C GLY A 186 15.26 -5.38 -13.04
N THR A 187 14.57 -4.85 -14.03
CA THR A 187 14.56 -3.41 -14.34
C THR A 187 13.15 -2.87 -14.35
N HIS A 188 12.99 -1.61 -13.99
CA HIS A 188 11.71 -0.92 -14.08
C HIS A 188 11.94 0.53 -14.45
N HIS A 189 11.18 1.01 -15.42
CA HIS A 189 11.26 2.36 -15.95
C HIS A 189 9.88 2.99 -15.94
N SER A 190 9.77 4.28 -15.65
CA SER A 190 8.49 4.98 -15.68
C SER A 190 8.62 6.42 -16.13
N ILE A 191 7.55 6.94 -16.74
CA ILE A 191 7.38 8.35 -17.08
C ILE A 191 5.97 8.75 -16.66
N GLY A 192 5.84 9.86 -15.94
CA GLY A 192 4.54 10.35 -15.47
C GLY A 192 4.43 11.87 -15.52
N CYS A 193 3.20 12.37 -15.61
CA CYS A 193 2.90 13.79 -15.54
C CYS A 193 1.57 14.03 -14.83
N ALA A 194 1.53 15.06 -13.99
CA ALA A 194 0.33 15.53 -13.31
C ALA A 194 0.11 17.02 -13.55
N LEU A 195 -1.10 17.38 -13.96
CA LEU A 195 -1.44 18.73 -14.41
C LEU A 195 -2.66 19.26 -13.67
N ILE A 196 -2.83 20.58 -13.69
CA ILE A 196 -3.94 21.27 -13.05
C ILE A 196 -4.64 22.17 -14.07
N ALA A 197 -5.96 22.01 -14.16
CA ALA A 197 -6.84 22.82 -14.99
C ALA A 197 -7.82 23.63 -14.14
N GLY A 198 -8.34 24.73 -14.69
CA GLY A 198 -9.38 25.54 -14.03
C GLY A 198 -8.84 26.64 -13.10
N THR A 199 -9.73 27.24 -12.30
CA THR A 199 -9.42 28.37 -11.41
C THR A 199 -10.26 28.34 -10.15
N GLY A 200 -9.70 28.84 -9.03
CA GLY A 200 -10.42 28.95 -7.76
C GLY A 200 -10.94 27.58 -7.29
N ASP A 201 -12.17 27.55 -6.80
CA ASP A 201 -12.81 26.33 -6.29
C ASP A 201 -13.13 25.29 -7.37
N GLY A 202 -13.01 25.65 -8.65
CA GLY A 202 -13.21 24.74 -9.79
C GLY A 202 -11.92 24.13 -10.34
N MET A 203 -10.79 24.24 -9.61
CA MET A 203 -9.54 23.60 -10.03
C MET A 203 -9.67 22.08 -9.98
N GLN A 204 -9.15 21.42 -11.01
CA GLN A 204 -9.14 19.98 -11.14
C GLN A 204 -7.73 19.49 -11.44
N ARG A 205 -7.38 18.33 -10.90
CA ARG A 205 -6.06 17.73 -11.00
C ARG A 205 -6.22 16.28 -11.44
N ASP A 206 -5.42 15.88 -12.42
CA ASP A 206 -5.26 14.49 -12.82
C ASP A 206 -3.87 14.30 -13.42
N GLY A 207 -3.57 13.09 -13.86
CA GLY A 207 -2.32 12.77 -14.51
C GLY A 207 -2.39 11.50 -15.35
N TRP A 208 -1.26 11.18 -15.96
CA TRP A 208 -1.06 9.91 -16.65
C TRP A 208 0.37 9.45 -16.44
N TYR A 209 0.58 8.14 -16.56
CA TYR A 209 1.90 7.54 -16.49
C TYR A 209 1.97 6.27 -17.32
N THR A 210 3.18 5.98 -17.76
CA THR A 210 3.58 4.71 -18.37
C THR A 210 4.68 4.08 -17.52
N GLY A 211 4.71 2.75 -17.45
CA GLY A 211 5.69 2.01 -16.67
C GLY A 211 5.88 0.60 -17.20
N ALA A 212 7.12 0.16 -17.36
CA ALA A 212 7.47 -1.11 -17.96
C ALA A 212 8.84 -1.61 -17.51
N LEU A 213 9.16 -2.87 -17.84
CA LEU A 213 10.48 -3.43 -17.54
C LEU A 213 11.56 -2.94 -18.51
N ALA A 214 11.20 -2.59 -19.75
CA ALA A 214 12.10 -2.11 -20.79
C ALA A 214 11.65 -0.76 -21.36
N ARG A 215 12.62 0.01 -21.88
CA ARG A 215 12.40 1.37 -22.35
C ARG A 215 11.48 1.44 -23.57
N GLU A 216 11.59 0.46 -24.46
CA GLU A 216 10.83 0.35 -25.70
C GLU A 216 9.34 0.05 -25.51
N ASP A 217 8.95 -0.41 -24.31
CA ASP A 217 7.55 -0.66 -23.96
C ASP A 217 6.89 0.58 -23.32
N LEU A 218 7.65 1.64 -23.03
CA LEU A 218 7.09 2.88 -22.50
C LEU A 218 6.41 3.66 -23.63
N GLU A 219 5.32 4.34 -23.27
CA GLU A 219 4.72 5.35 -24.14
C GLU A 219 5.72 6.50 -24.42
N ASP A 220 5.53 7.17 -25.56
CA ASP A 220 6.24 8.41 -25.86
C ASP A 220 5.95 9.47 -24.78
N PRO A 221 6.97 10.13 -24.18
CA PRO A 221 6.77 11.13 -23.13
C PRO A 221 5.75 12.21 -23.50
N ALA A 222 5.77 12.69 -24.76
CA ALA A 222 4.83 13.71 -25.18
C ALA A 222 3.38 13.18 -25.22
N SER A 223 3.19 11.90 -25.53
CA SER A 223 1.89 11.22 -25.46
C SER A 223 1.40 11.07 -24.02
N VAL A 224 2.28 10.78 -23.08
CA VAL A 224 1.96 10.76 -21.63
C VAL A 224 1.49 12.14 -21.17
N GLY A 225 2.21 13.20 -21.54
CA GLY A 225 1.84 14.59 -21.24
C GLY A 225 0.47 14.97 -21.80
N ARG A 226 0.22 14.70 -23.08
CA ARG A 226 -1.09 14.96 -23.72
C ARG A 226 -2.21 14.19 -23.03
N ARG A 227 -1.99 12.91 -22.69
CA ARG A 227 -3.00 12.09 -22.00
C ARG A 227 -3.29 12.60 -20.60
N ALA A 228 -2.28 13.08 -19.87
CA ALA A 228 -2.48 13.75 -18.59
C ALA A 228 -3.37 15.00 -18.76
N ALA A 229 -3.12 15.82 -19.78
CA ALA A 229 -3.92 17.02 -20.05
C ALA A 229 -5.38 16.68 -20.42
N GLU A 230 -5.60 15.71 -21.30
CA GLU A 230 -6.93 15.21 -21.67
C GLU A 230 -7.74 14.82 -20.43
N ARG A 231 -7.13 14.05 -19.53
CA ARG A 231 -7.77 13.59 -18.30
C ARG A 231 -8.07 14.75 -17.34
N THR A 232 -7.11 15.65 -17.14
CA THR A 232 -7.29 16.81 -16.26
C THR A 232 -8.39 17.74 -16.76
N VAL A 233 -8.44 18.04 -18.07
CA VAL A 233 -9.48 18.90 -18.67
C VAL A 233 -10.85 18.22 -18.61
N ALA A 234 -10.92 16.90 -18.84
CA ALA A 234 -12.18 16.16 -18.80
C ALA A 234 -12.90 16.26 -17.43
N ARG A 235 -12.18 16.55 -16.34
CA ARG A 235 -12.74 16.71 -15.00
C ARG A 235 -13.37 18.08 -14.72
N LEU A 236 -13.15 19.08 -15.58
CA LEU A 236 -13.61 20.44 -15.32
C LEU A 236 -15.13 20.54 -15.17
N GLN A 237 -15.55 21.42 -14.27
CA GLN A 237 -16.96 21.70 -13.98
C GLN A 237 -17.74 20.43 -13.57
N PRO A 238 -17.27 19.70 -12.54
CA PRO A 238 -17.98 18.51 -12.07
C PRO A 238 -19.38 18.87 -11.56
N ARG A 239 -20.31 17.94 -11.69
CA ARG A 239 -21.68 18.08 -11.22
C ARG A 239 -21.95 17.11 -10.07
N SER A 240 -22.82 17.52 -9.15
CA SER A 240 -23.38 16.61 -8.15
C SER A 240 -24.15 15.48 -8.81
N LEU A 241 -24.14 14.32 -8.18
CA LEU A 241 -24.90 13.15 -8.57
C LEU A 241 -25.93 12.84 -7.47
N PRO A 242 -27.22 12.60 -7.81
CA PRO A 242 -28.21 12.24 -6.82
C PRO A 242 -27.82 10.96 -6.07
N THR A 243 -28.02 10.96 -4.75
CA THR A 243 -27.83 9.76 -3.94
C THR A 243 -28.79 8.66 -4.41
N GLY A 244 -28.25 7.48 -4.66
CA GLY A 244 -29.05 6.37 -5.14
C GLY A 244 -28.23 5.14 -5.45
N SER A 245 -28.94 4.09 -5.80
CA SER A 245 -28.33 2.87 -6.29
C SER A 245 -28.25 2.88 -7.81
N MET A 246 -27.08 2.54 -8.35
CA MET A 246 -26.83 2.51 -9.79
C MET A 246 -25.65 1.58 -10.11
N PRO A 247 -25.55 1.09 -11.35
CA PRO A 247 -24.36 0.39 -11.83
C PRO A 247 -23.11 1.28 -11.78
N VAL A 248 -21.98 0.67 -11.49
CA VAL A 248 -20.68 1.36 -11.41
C VAL A 248 -19.65 0.62 -12.25
N LEU A 249 -19.12 1.32 -13.25
CA LEU A 249 -18.03 0.89 -14.09
C LEU A 249 -16.71 1.45 -13.56
N TYR A 250 -15.79 0.59 -13.15
CA TYR A 250 -14.43 1.00 -12.76
C TYR A 250 -13.53 0.99 -13.98
N ALA A 251 -12.86 2.11 -14.26
CA ALA A 251 -11.80 2.17 -15.26
C ALA A 251 -10.64 1.20 -14.89
N PRO A 252 -9.87 0.68 -15.86
CA PRO A 252 -8.91 -0.40 -15.63
C PRO A 252 -7.87 -0.10 -14.53
N GLU A 253 -7.35 1.13 -14.50
CA GLU A 253 -6.36 1.58 -13.51
C GLU A 253 -6.88 1.58 -12.07
N VAL A 254 -8.20 1.66 -11.89
CA VAL A 254 -8.88 1.64 -10.60
C VAL A 254 -9.45 0.25 -10.30
N ALA A 255 -9.98 -0.45 -11.31
CA ALA A 255 -10.62 -1.75 -11.17
C ALA A 255 -9.75 -2.79 -10.45
N ARG A 256 -8.43 -2.75 -10.70
CA ARG A 256 -7.42 -3.57 -10.00
C ARG A 256 -7.47 -3.47 -8.47
N SER A 257 -8.02 -2.40 -7.89
CA SER A 257 -8.17 -2.26 -6.43
C SER A 257 -9.17 -3.26 -5.85
N LEU A 258 -10.22 -3.62 -6.58
CA LEU A 258 -11.20 -4.64 -6.12
C LEU A 258 -10.49 -5.99 -5.91
N VAL A 259 -9.62 -6.37 -6.85
CA VAL A 259 -8.78 -7.57 -6.74
C VAL A 259 -7.73 -7.40 -5.63
N GLY A 260 -7.15 -6.21 -5.46
CA GLY A 260 -6.26 -5.91 -4.34
C GLY A 260 -6.91 -6.14 -2.96
N HIS A 261 -8.21 -5.81 -2.83
CA HIS A 261 -8.97 -6.08 -1.61
C HIS A 261 -9.24 -7.58 -1.42
N LEU A 262 -9.55 -8.32 -2.49
CA LEU A 262 -9.61 -9.79 -2.45
C LEU A 262 -8.29 -10.35 -1.90
N LEU A 263 -7.16 -9.97 -2.49
CA LEU A 263 -5.83 -10.44 -2.08
C LEU A 263 -5.51 -10.15 -0.62
N SER A 264 -5.90 -8.98 -0.13
CA SER A 264 -5.75 -8.62 1.28
C SER A 264 -6.55 -9.57 2.17
N ALA A 265 -7.81 -9.85 1.81
CA ALA A 265 -8.71 -10.71 2.58
C ALA A 265 -8.31 -12.20 2.53
N VAL A 266 -7.74 -12.69 1.42
CA VAL A 266 -7.27 -14.08 1.29
C VAL A 266 -5.80 -14.26 1.68
N SER A 267 -5.15 -13.22 2.19
CA SER A 267 -3.76 -13.29 2.63
C SER A 267 -3.61 -14.07 3.93
N GLY A 268 -2.60 -14.93 4.01
CA GLY A 268 -2.34 -15.72 5.21
C GLY A 268 -2.26 -14.89 6.49
N GLY A 269 -1.62 -13.71 6.40
CA GLY A 269 -1.51 -12.75 7.50
C GLY A 269 -2.85 -12.22 8.03
N ALA A 270 -3.82 -11.98 7.17
CA ALA A 270 -5.16 -11.57 7.60
C ALA A 270 -5.93 -12.75 8.21
N LEU A 271 -5.81 -13.93 7.59
CA LEU A 271 -6.55 -15.13 7.98
C LEU A 271 -6.15 -15.66 9.36
N TYR A 272 -4.86 -15.89 9.64
CA TYR A 272 -4.47 -16.46 10.94
C TYR A 272 -4.67 -15.50 12.11
N ARG A 273 -4.76 -14.18 11.84
CA ARG A 273 -5.11 -13.15 12.83
C ARG A 273 -6.62 -12.96 12.97
N GLN A 274 -7.43 -13.73 12.25
CA GLN A 274 -8.89 -13.61 12.20
C GLN A 274 -9.34 -12.18 11.83
N ALA A 275 -8.58 -11.52 10.96
CA ALA A 275 -8.79 -10.14 10.52
C ALA A 275 -9.28 -10.08 9.07
N SER A 276 -10.08 -11.06 8.66
CA SER A 276 -10.59 -11.21 7.29
C SER A 276 -12.06 -11.64 7.27
N PHE A 277 -12.86 -10.98 6.44
CA PHE A 277 -14.24 -11.39 6.11
C PHE A 277 -14.32 -12.62 5.18
N LEU A 278 -13.17 -13.10 4.67
CA LEU A 278 -13.03 -14.29 3.84
C LEU A 278 -12.35 -15.46 4.56
N LEU A 279 -12.33 -15.43 5.89
CA LEU A 279 -11.98 -16.64 6.66
C LEU A 279 -12.94 -17.78 6.29
N ASP A 280 -12.41 -19.00 6.23
CA ASP A 280 -13.13 -20.23 5.84
C ASP A 280 -13.91 -20.16 4.51
N SER A 281 -13.45 -19.34 3.56
CA SER A 281 -14.15 -19.07 2.29
C SER A 281 -13.59 -19.81 1.07
N VAL A 282 -12.55 -20.65 1.22
CA VAL A 282 -12.13 -21.58 0.15
C VAL A 282 -13.29 -22.53 -0.17
N ASP A 283 -13.42 -22.89 -1.46
CA ASP A 283 -14.51 -23.69 -2.03
C ASP A 283 -15.90 -23.00 -2.01
N GLN A 284 -15.97 -21.72 -1.62
CA GLN A 284 -17.20 -20.94 -1.71
C GLN A 284 -17.28 -20.14 -3.02
N GLN A 285 -18.49 -20.02 -3.56
CA GLN A 285 -18.80 -19.08 -4.62
C GLN A 285 -18.67 -17.64 -4.09
N LEU A 286 -17.71 -16.88 -4.61
CA LEU A 286 -17.49 -15.46 -4.27
C LEU A 286 -17.76 -14.51 -5.45
N PHE A 287 -17.79 -15.06 -6.66
CA PHE A 287 -17.96 -14.32 -7.91
C PHE A 287 -18.99 -15.03 -8.80
N PRO A 288 -19.47 -14.39 -9.88
CA PRO A 288 -20.23 -15.08 -10.93
C PRO A 288 -19.52 -16.33 -11.46
N ASP A 289 -20.29 -17.31 -11.91
CA ASP A 289 -19.83 -18.63 -12.36
C ASP A 289 -18.86 -18.61 -13.55
N TRP A 290 -18.82 -17.51 -14.31
CA TRP A 290 -17.89 -17.33 -15.42
C TRP A 290 -16.55 -16.71 -15.00
N MET A 291 -16.43 -16.19 -13.77
CA MET A 291 -15.24 -15.46 -13.33
C MET A 291 -14.03 -16.39 -13.17
N GLN A 292 -12.90 -15.98 -13.76
CA GLN A 292 -11.62 -16.66 -13.65
C GLN A 292 -10.54 -15.67 -13.22
N ILE A 293 -9.76 -16.03 -12.21
CA ILE A 293 -8.58 -15.27 -11.77
C ILE A 293 -7.41 -16.24 -11.67
N GLU A 294 -6.47 -16.15 -12.61
CA GLU A 294 -5.31 -17.05 -12.69
C GLU A 294 -4.03 -16.36 -12.27
N GLU A 295 -3.18 -17.04 -11.50
CA GLU A 295 -1.81 -16.61 -11.23
C GLU A 295 -0.84 -17.22 -12.25
N LEU A 296 -0.03 -16.36 -12.87
CA LEU A 296 0.91 -16.68 -13.95
C LEU A 296 2.34 -16.24 -13.57
N PRO A 297 3.01 -17.00 -12.68
CA PRO A 297 4.29 -16.56 -12.11
C PRO A 297 5.44 -16.52 -13.12
N HIS A 298 5.35 -17.26 -14.23
CA HIS A 298 6.42 -17.37 -15.23
C HIS A 298 6.10 -16.60 -16.52
N LEU A 299 5.23 -15.60 -16.44
CA LEU A 299 4.92 -14.75 -17.59
C LEU A 299 6.19 -14.03 -18.05
N ARG A 300 6.62 -14.23 -19.30
CA ARG A 300 7.75 -13.46 -19.84
C ARG A 300 7.40 -11.97 -19.81
N ARG A 301 8.33 -11.14 -19.34
CA ARG A 301 8.17 -9.70 -19.12
C ARG A 301 7.01 -9.33 -18.18
N GLY A 302 6.63 -10.21 -17.25
CA GLY A 302 5.62 -9.90 -16.24
C GLY A 302 6.20 -9.09 -15.08
N LEU A 303 5.45 -8.07 -14.62
CA LEU A 303 5.92 -7.12 -13.60
C LEU A 303 6.27 -7.75 -12.24
N ARG A 304 5.70 -8.93 -11.92
CA ARG A 304 6.06 -9.72 -10.72
C ARG A 304 6.33 -11.18 -11.06
N SER A 305 6.89 -11.47 -12.23
CA SER A 305 7.30 -12.82 -12.57
C SER A 305 8.47 -13.25 -11.68
N ALA A 306 8.40 -14.46 -11.13
CA ALA A 306 9.42 -15.02 -10.26
C ALA A 306 9.41 -16.55 -10.34
N ALA A 307 10.58 -17.18 -10.23
CA ALA A 307 10.70 -18.65 -10.19
C ALA A 307 10.46 -19.23 -8.79
N PHE A 308 10.62 -18.40 -7.76
CA PHE A 308 10.46 -18.76 -6.36
C PHE A 308 9.82 -17.61 -5.58
N ASP A 309 9.16 -17.93 -4.47
CA ASP A 309 8.56 -16.96 -3.56
C ASP A 309 9.56 -16.48 -2.48
N GLY A 310 9.11 -15.63 -1.56
CA GLY A 310 9.94 -15.10 -0.46
C GLY A 310 10.49 -16.13 0.53
N ASP A 311 10.07 -17.39 0.47
CA ASP A 311 10.62 -18.50 1.26
C ASP A 311 11.53 -19.42 0.40
N GLY A 312 11.75 -19.10 -0.88
CA GLY A 312 12.46 -19.93 -1.85
C GLY A 312 11.62 -21.05 -2.47
N VAL A 313 10.32 -21.10 -2.18
CA VAL A 313 9.42 -22.15 -2.69
C VAL A 313 9.12 -21.93 -4.17
N ALA A 314 9.17 -22.99 -4.97
CA ALA A 314 8.88 -22.94 -6.41
C ALA A 314 7.48 -22.37 -6.68
N THR A 315 7.41 -21.27 -7.42
CA THR A 315 6.14 -20.72 -7.89
C THR A 315 5.53 -21.62 -8.96
N ARG A 316 4.20 -21.61 -9.07
CA ARG A 316 3.47 -22.40 -10.06
C ARG A 316 2.22 -21.68 -10.52
N ALA A 317 1.85 -21.89 -11.78
CA ALA A 317 0.57 -21.41 -12.28
C ALA A 317 -0.56 -22.04 -11.46
N SER A 318 -1.46 -21.22 -10.93
CA SER A 318 -2.55 -21.70 -10.09
C SER A 318 -3.71 -20.70 -10.10
N ALA A 319 -4.91 -21.22 -10.31
CA ALA A 319 -6.13 -20.41 -10.16
C ALA A 319 -6.24 -19.91 -8.71
N LEU A 320 -6.63 -18.65 -8.56
CA LEU A 320 -7.12 -18.08 -7.31
C LEU A 320 -8.64 -18.21 -7.25
N VAL A 321 -9.31 -17.89 -8.35
CA VAL A 321 -10.75 -18.08 -8.55
C VAL A 321 -10.95 -18.89 -9.81
N ARG A 322 -11.78 -19.93 -9.74
CA ARG A 322 -12.22 -20.72 -10.90
C ARG A 322 -13.72 -20.89 -10.86
N ASP A 323 -14.37 -20.62 -11.98
CA ASP A 323 -15.83 -20.68 -12.13
C ASP A 323 -16.56 -19.92 -11.00
N GLY A 324 -15.98 -18.77 -10.63
CA GLY A 324 -16.42 -17.92 -9.52
C GLY A 324 -16.18 -18.45 -8.10
N VAL A 325 -15.59 -19.64 -7.94
CA VAL A 325 -15.26 -20.26 -6.65
C VAL A 325 -13.82 -19.94 -6.24
N LEU A 326 -13.63 -19.51 -4.99
CA LEU A 326 -12.30 -19.30 -4.41
C LEU A 326 -11.58 -20.64 -4.23
N GLN A 327 -10.46 -20.84 -4.93
CA GLN A 327 -9.76 -22.14 -4.97
C GLN A 327 -8.74 -22.30 -3.84
N ARG A 328 -8.20 -21.19 -3.33
CA ARG A 328 -7.11 -21.20 -2.34
C ARG A 328 -6.92 -19.84 -1.71
N TYR A 329 -6.18 -19.83 -0.61
CA TYR A 329 -5.61 -18.61 -0.03
C TYR A 329 -4.25 -18.26 -0.65
N VAL A 330 -3.70 -17.11 -0.24
CA VAL A 330 -2.37 -16.63 -0.61
C VAL A 330 -1.45 -16.78 0.61
N LEU A 331 -0.70 -17.90 0.64
CA LEU A 331 0.04 -18.36 1.82
C LEU A 331 1.53 -18.53 1.53
N GLY A 332 2.36 -17.94 2.39
CA GLY A 332 3.74 -18.40 2.63
C GLY A 332 3.77 -19.52 3.68
N SER A 333 4.94 -20.10 3.93
CA SER A 333 5.10 -21.29 4.77
C SER A 333 4.70 -21.06 6.23
N TYR A 334 5.04 -19.90 6.80
CA TYR A 334 4.66 -19.55 8.16
C TYR A 334 3.13 -19.43 8.32
N SER A 335 2.48 -18.69 7.42
CA SER A 335 1.02 -18.53 7.46
C SER A 335 0.29 -19.86 7.20
N ALA A 336 0.83 -20.70 6.33
CA ALA A 336 0.29 -22.03 6.08
C ALA A 336 0.30 -22.88 7.36
N ARG A 337 1.42 -22.93 8.08
CA ARG A 337 1.51 -23.64 9.36
C ARG A 337 0.55 -23.11 10.42
N LYS A 338 0.43 -21.78 10.57
CA LYS A 338 -0.53 -21.18 11.51
C LYS A 338 -1.98 -21.58 11.23
N LEU A 339 -2.31 -21.84 9.97
CA LEU A 339 -3.64 -22.25 9.53
C LEU A 339 -3.81 -23.78 9.43
N GLY A 340 -2.77 -24.57 9.69
CA GLY A 340 -2.80 -26.02 9.46
C GLY A 340 -2.90 -26.41 7.98
N LEU A 341 -2.46 -25.53 7.08
CA LEU A 341 -2.50 -25.69 5.62
C LEU A 341 -1.08 -25.85 5.03
N GLN A 342 -1.01 -25.99 3.71
CA GLN A 342 0.22 -26.02 2.93
C GLN A 342 0.48 -24.66 2.25
N THR A 343 1.76 -24.34 2.01
CA THR A 343 2.13 -23.13 1.28
C THR A 343 1.56 -23.14 -0.14
N THR A 344 1.12 -21.97 -0.61
CA THR A 344 0.68 -21.80 -1.99
C THR A 344 1.78 -21.22 -2.89
N ALA A 345 3.02 -21.16 -2.38
CA ALA A 345 4.17 -20.50 -3.02
C ALA A 345 3.94 -19.00 -3.22
N ASN A 346 3.47 -18.32 -2.17
CA ASN A 346 3.15 -16.89 -2.20
C ASN A 346 3.68 -16.11 -0.98
N ALA A 347 4.78 -16.54 -0.39
CA ALA A 347 5.53 -15.66 0.50
C ALA A 347 5.95 -14.40 -0.29
N GLY A 348 5.56 -13.20 0.15
CA GLY A 348 5.75 -11.95 -0.63
C GLY A 348 4.61 -11.60 -1.60
N GLY A 349 3.55 -12.42 -1.66
CA GLY A 349 2.32 -12.15 -2.40
C GLY A 349 2.19 -12.95 -3.70
N VAL A 350 1.31 -12.48 -4.58
CA VAL A 350 1.03 -13.12 -5.88
C VAL A 350 1.96 -12.62 -7.00
N HIS A 351 2.13 -13.44 -8.00
CA HIS A 351 2.99 -13.29 -9.17
C HIS A 351 2.16 -13.27 -10.46
N ASN A 352 1.84 -12.07 -10.92
CA ASN A 352 0.99 -11.78 -12.08
C ASN A 352 -0.38 -12.48 -12.05
N LEU A 353 -1.42 -11.77 -11.62
CA LEU A 353 -2.79 -12.22 -11.81
C LEU A 353 -3.31 -11.80 -13.18
N GLN A 354 -4.11 -12.67 -13.78
CA GLN A 354 -4.85 -12.39 -14.99
C GLN A 354 -6.33 -12.68 -14.77
N LEU A 355 -7.16 -11.67 -15.02
CA LEU A 355 -8.60 -11.79 -15.05
C LEU A 355 -9.04 -12.07 -16.50
N ALA A 356 -9.92 -13.04 -16.68
CA ALA A 356 -10.51 -13.30 -18.00
C ALA A 356 -11.52 -12.20 -18.35
N ALA A 357 -11.36 -11.59 -19.52
CA ALA A 357 -12.34 -10.65 -20.05
C ALA A 357 -13.55 -11.42 -20.61
N ASN A 358 -14.75 -10.93 -20.35
CA ASN A 358 -16.00 -11.41 -20.94
C ASN A 358 -16.72 -10.33 -21.77
N ALA A 359 -16.18 -9.11 -21.81
CA ALA A 359 -16.73 -7.97 -22.54
C ALA A 359 -15.64 -7.25 -23.36
N GLY A 360 -16.09 -6.32 -24.21
CA GLY A 360 -15.25 -5.54 -25.12
C GLY A 360 -14.44 -4.44 -24.42
N SER A 361 -14.37 -3.25 -25.01
CA SER A 361 -13.66 -2.10 -24.42
C SER A 361 -14.48 -1.42 -23.30
N LEU A 362 -13.88 -0.45 -22.61
CA LEU A 362 -14.59 0.45 -21.70
C LEU A 362 -15.85 1.06 -22.34
N GLN A 363 -15.78 1.44 -23.62
CA GLN A 363 -16.91 2.01 -24.34
C GLN A 363 -18.01 0.98 -24.59
N ASP A 364 -17.66 -0.26 -24.91
CA ASP A 364 -18.64 -1.35 -25.09
C ASP A 364 -19.37 -1.64 -23.77
N ILE A 365 -18.64 -1.66 -22.66
CA ILE A 365 -19.20 -1.88 -21.33
C ILE A 365 -20.05 -0.68 -20.88
N ALA A 366 -19.63 0.55 -21.17
CA ALA A 366 -20.44 1.74 -20.91
C ALA A 366 -21.76 1.67 -21.70
N ALA A 367 -21.71 1.24 -22.96
CA ALA A 367 -22.90 1.03 -23.79
C ALA A 367 -23.83 -0.05 -23.22
N GLN A 368 -23.28 -1.18 -22.73
CA GLN A 368 -24.03 -2.22 -22.03
C GLN A 368 -24.67 -1.71 -20.74
N MET A 369 -23.92 -0.95 -19.94
CA MET A 369 -24.39 -0.38 -18.67
C MET A 369 -25.58 0.57 -18.87
N GLY A 370 -25.61 1.29 -19.99
CA GLY A 370 -26.66 2.26 -20.31
C GLY A 370 -26.59 3.50 -19.42
N ASN A 371 -27.07 3.40 -18.18
CA ASN A 371 -27.05 4.50 -17.23
C ASN A 371 -26.31 4.09 -15.95
N GLY A 372 -25.26 4.82 -15.60
CA GLY A 372 -24.51 4.56 -14.36
C GLY A 372 -23.42 5.58 -14.11
N LEU A 373 -22.41 5.14 -13.39
CA LEU A 373 -21.23 5.91 -13.02
C LEU A 373 -19.97 5.21 -13.55
N LEU A 374 -19.13 5.95 -14.27
CA LEU A 374 -17.76 5.55 -14.58
C LEU A 374 -16.82 6.12 -13.52
N VAL A 375 -16.05 5.29 -12.83
CA VAL A 375 -15.11 5.68 -11.79
C VAL A 375 -13.69 5.65 -12.34
N THR A 376 -13.00 6.78 -12.26
CA THR A 376 -11.61 6.93 -12.72
C THR A 376 -10.65 7.31 -11.60
N GLU A 377 -11.17 7.62 -10.41
CA GLU A 377 -10.39 7.89 -9.21
C GLU A 377 -11.11 7.36 -7.96
N LEU A 378 -10.33 6.87 -6.99
CA LEU A 378 -10.80 6.54 -5.64
C LEU A 378 -9.90 7.17 -4.58
N MET A 379 -10.52 7.66 -3.52
CA MET A 379 -9.89 8.39 -2.42
C MET A 379 -10.22 7.73 -1.08
N GLY A 380 -9.30 7.86 -0.12
CA GLY A 380 -9.48 7.35 1.25
C GLY A 380 -9.26 5.85 1.43
N GLN A 381 -9.15 5.44 2.70
CA GLN A 381 -8.82 4.07 3.17
C GLN A 381 -10.03 3.31 3.70
N GLY A 382 -11.26 3.69 3.35
CA GLY A 382 -12.49 3.19 3.99
C GLY A 382 -12.90 1.77 3.62
N VAL A 383 -11.97 0.82 3.71
CA VAL A 383 -12.22 -0.61 3.54
C VAL A 383 -11.89 -1.33 4.84
N ASN A 384 -12.87 -2.01 5.41
CA ASN A 384 -12.70 -2.80 6.63
C ASN A 384 -12.38 -4.26 6.28
N GLY A 385 -11.14 -4.68 6.53
CA GLY A 385 -10.70 -6.05 6.26
C GLY A 385 -11.45 -7.13 7.07
N VAL A 386 -12.00 -6.80 8.24
CA VAL A 386 -12.69 -7.77 9.12
C VAL A 386 -14.11 -8.03 8.64
N THR A 387 -14.84 -6.99 8.22
CA THR A 387 -16.27 -7.08 7.87
C THR A 387 -16.52 -7.10 6.37
N GLY A 388 -15.55 -6.63 5.57
CA GLY A 388 -15.72 -6.43 4.13
C GLY A 388 -16.42 -5.11 3.78
N ASP A 389 -16.74 -4.26 4.75
CA ASP A 389 -17.39 -2.97 4.49
C ASP A 389 -16.47 -2.09 3.63
N TYR A 390 -17.06 -1.53 2.57
CA TYR A 390 -16.40 -0.68 1.60
C TYR A 390 -17.08 0.68 1.58
N SER A 391 -16.31 1.75 1.71
CA SER A 391 -16.76 3.14 1.57
C SER A 391 -15.57 4.00 1.16
N ARG A 392 -15.54 4.43 -0.10
CA ARG A 392 -14.45 5.25 -0.62
C ARG A 392 -14.99 6.45 -1.35
N GLY A 393 -14.31 7.58 -1.18
CA GLY A 393 -14.52 8.73 -2.05
C GLY A 393 -14.20 8.33 -3.49
N ALA A 394 -14.93 8.85 -4.45
CA ALA A 394 -14.77 8.54 -5.85
C ALA A 394 -14.92 9.81 -6.71
N GLY A 395 -14.22 9.79 -7.83
CA GLY A 395 -14.33 10.77 -8.90
C GLY A 395 -14.42 10.05 -10.24
N GLY A 396 -15.10 10.67 -11.21
CA GLY A 396 -15.25 10.09 -12.53
C GLY A 396 -16.32 10.78 -13.35
N PHE A 397 -17.19 10.02 -14.00
CA PHE A 397 -18.13 10.55 -14.98
C PHE A 397 -19.51 9.90 -14.91
N ARG A 398 -20.55 10.70 -15.09
CA ARG A 398 -21.90 10.21 -15.36
C ARG A 398 -21.94 9.57 -16.75
N VAL A 399 -22.54 8.38 -16.85
CA VAL A 399 -22.83 7.72 -18.13
C VAL A 399 -24.34 7.70 -18.35
N GLU A 400 -24.80 8.17 -19.51
CA GLU A 400 -26.21 8.17 -19.91
C GLU A 400 -26.38 7.62 -21.32
N ASN A 401 -27.36 6.74 -21.50
CA ASN A 401 -27.62 6.04 -22.77
C ASN A 401 -26.35 5.44 -23.40
N GLY A 402 -25.46 4.92 -22.56
CA GLY A 402 -24.23 4.28 -22.98
C GLY A 402 -23.05 5.23 -23.25
N GLN A 403 -23.22 6.54 -23.01
CA GLN A 403 -22.22 7.55 -23.35
C GLN A 403 -21.82 8.35 -22.11
N VAL A 404 -20.51 8.61 -21.97
CA VAL A 404 -19.96 9.51 -20.95
C VAL A 404 -20.49 10.93 -21.20
N GLN A 405 -21.11 11.54 -20.20
CA GLN A 405 -21.77 12.85 -20.31
C GLN A 405 -20.96 13.98 -19.66
N TYR A 406 -20.80 13.93 -18.34
CA TYR A 406 -20.17 15.00 -17.58
C TYR A 406 -19.40 14.44 -16.37
N PRO A 407 -18.35 15.14 -15.93
CA PRO A 407 -17.60 14.73 -14.76
C PRO A 407 -18.44 14.87 -13.49
N VAL A 408 -18.21 13.95 -12.57
CA VAL A 408 -18.74 13.98 -11.21
C VAL A 408 -17.58 13.86 -10.25
N ASP A 409 -17.66 14.59 -9.16
CA ASP A 409 -16.62 14.67 -8.14
C ASP A 409 -17.29 14.82 -6.77
N GLY A 410 -16.53 14.52 -5.72
CA GLY A 410 -17.06 14.53 -4.36
C GLY A 410 -18.27 13.62 -4.23
N ILE A 411 -18.13 12.36 -4.65
CA ILE A 411 -19.09 11.28 -4.37
C ILE A 411 -18.44 10.19 -3.51
N THR A 412 -19.26 9.36 -2.87
CA THR A 412 -18.83 8.17 -2.12
C THR A 412 -19.51 6.95 -2.70
N ILE A 413 -18.74 5.88 -2.88
CA ILE A 413 -19.26 4.55 -3.24
C ILE A 413 -19.16 3.67 -2.00
N ALA A 414 -20.30 3.15 -1.55
CA ALA A 414 -20.38 2.30 -0.37
C ALA A 414 -21.05 0.95 -0.68
N GLY A 415 -20.64 -0.11 0.02
CA GLY A 415 -21.19 -1.47 -0.11
C GLY A 415 -20.45 -2.46 0.79
N ASN A 416 -20.64 -3.77 0.54
CA ASN A 416 -19.81 -4.82 1.13
C ASN A 416 -19.08 -5.57 0.01
N LEU A 417 -17.79 -5.83 0.18
CA LEU A 417 -16.95 -6.46 -0.84
C LEU A 417 -17.46 -7.83 -1.29
N ARG A 418 -18.06 -8.63 -0.41
CA ARG A 418 -18.62 -9.93 -0.79
C ARG A 418 -19.78 -9.77 -1.78
N ASP A 419 -20.65 -8.80 -1.52
CA ASP A 419 -21.77 -8.50 -2.41
C ASP A 419 -21.28 -7.88 -3.72
N MET A 420 -20.27 -6.99 -3.65
CA MET A 420 -19.66 -6.38 -4.83
C MET A 420 -18.99 -7.40 -5.74
N PHE A 421 -18.29 -8.40 -5.20
CA PHE A 421 -17.67 -9.47 -5.99
C PHE A 421 -18.71 -10.30 -6.75
N MET A 422 -19.83 -10.64 -6.10
CA MET A 422 -20.95 -11.34 -6.75
C MET A 422 -21.68 -10.46 -7.78
N ALA A 423 -21.68 -9.14 -7.59
CA ALA A 423 -22.34 -8.18 -8.47
C ALA A 423 -21.50 -7.82 -9.71
N ILE A 424 -20.32 -8.42 -9.92
CA ILE A 424 -19.54 -8.19 -11.14
C ILE A 424 -20.32 -8.73 -12.34
N GLU A 425 -20.63 -7.87 -13.31
CA GLU A 425 -21.36 -8.25 -14.52
C GLU A 425 -20.41 -8.41 -15.72
N ALA A 426 -19.36 -7.58 -15.78
CA ALA A 426 -18.43 -7.58 -16.90
C ALA A 426 -17.00 -7.25 -16.47
N VAL A 427 -16.04 -7.89 -17.16
CA VAL A 427 -14.62 -7.56 -17.18
C VAL A 427 -14.21 -7.28 -18.61
N GLY A 428 -13.65 -6.09 -18.85
CA GLY A 428 -13.26 -5.62 -20.17
C GLY A 428 -11.93 -6.18 -20.67
N SER A 429 -11.77 -6.10 -21.99
CA SER A 429 -10.54 -6.46 -22.72
C SER A 429 -9.48 -5.35 -22.73
N ASP A 430 -9.81 -4.18 -22.20
CA ASP A 430 -8.99 -2.98 -22.07
C ASP A 430 -8.01 -3.06 -20.87
N VAL A 431 -7.21 -4.12 -20.84
CA VAL A 431 -6.31 -4.44 -19.71
C VAL A 431 -5.28 -3.34 -19.44
N ASP A 432 -5.17 -2.90 -18.18
CA ASP A 432 -4.08 -2.02 -17.72
C ASP A 432 -2.76 -2.80 -17.67
N PRO A 433 -1.76 -2.50 -18.53
CA PRO A 433 -0.50 -3.25 -18.56
C PRO A 433 0.46 -2.84 -17.42
N ARG A 434 0.16 -1.76 -16.69
CA ARG A 434 1.04 -1.16 -15.67
C ARG A 434 0.87 -1.81 -14.29
N SER A 435 0.31 -3.02 -14.22
CA SER A 435 0.12 -3.75 -12.97
C SER A 435 0.36 -5.25 -13.14
N HIS A 436 0.82 -5.86 -12.05
CA HIS A 436 0.83 -7.32 -11.92
C HIS A 436 -0.58 -7.89 -11.68
N ILE A 437 -1.60 -7.04 -11.50
CA ILE A 437 -3.00 -7.46 -11.57
C ILE A 437 -3.54 -7.02 -12.92
N ARG A 438 -3.57 -7.94 -13.88
CA ARG A 438 -4.00 -7.69 -15.25
C ARG A 438 -5.51 -7.83 -15.36
N THR A 439 -6.20 -6.71 -15.35
CA THR A 439 -7.65 -6.60 -15.53
C THR A 439 -7.96 -5.42 -16.43
N GLY A 440 -9.02 -5.53 -17.22
CA GLY A 440 -9.66 -4.38 -17.86
C GLY A 440 -10.65 -3.71 -16.91
N SER A 441 -11.54 -2.92 -17.50
CA SER A 441 -12.63 -2.26 -16.77
C SER A 441 -13.54 -3.28 -16.10
N ILE A 442 -14.08 -2.99 -14.92
CA ILE A 442 -15.00 -3.89 -14.21
C ILE A 442 -16.34 -3.18 -14.01
N LEU A 443 -17.42 -3.77 -14.53
CA LEU A 443 -18.78 -3.33 -14.28
C LEU A 443 -19.37 -4.06 -13.07
N LEU A 444 -19.80 -3.30 -12.07
CA LEU A 444 -20.66 -3.78 -10.99
C LEU A 444 -22.11 -3.44 -11.31
N GLY A 445 -22.97 -4.44 -11.29
CA GLY A 445 -24.42 -4.29 -11.36
C GLY A 445 -25.00 -3.59 -10.14
N PRO A 446 -26.29 -3.20 -10.19
CA PRO A 446 -26.98 -2.68 -9.02
C PRO A 446 -27.18 -3.79 -7.96
N PRO A 447 -27.26 -3.44 -6.67
CA PRO A 447 -27.28 -4.40 -5.54
C PRO A 447 -28.41 -5.43 -5.59
N ASP A 448 -29.54 -5.11 -6.23
CA ASP A 448 -30.69 -6.03 -6.36
C ASP A 448 -30.52 -7.08 -7.48
N ALA A 449 -29.44 -7.02 -8.29
CA ALA A 449 -29.22 -7.91 -9.42
C ALA A 449 -28.70 -9.30 -9.05
N THR A 450 -28.21 -9.50 -7.82
CA THR A 450 -27.49 -10.73 -7.45
C THR A 450 -28.38 -11.95 -7.21
N GLY A 451 -29.69 -11.78 -7.00
CA GLY A 451 -30.67 -12.87 -6.89
C GLY A 451 -30.42 -13.91 -5.77
N LEU A 452 -29.42 -13.70 -4.91
CA LEU A 452 -28.99 -14.65 -3.89
C LEU A 452 -29.65 -14.36 -2.54
N PRO A 453 -30.07 -15.39 -1.79
CA PRO A 453 -30.55 -15.20 -0.44
C PRO A 453 -29.43 -14.68 0.47
N PRO A 454 -29.74 -13.81 1.44
CA PRO A 454 -28.74 -13.24 2.35
C PRO A 454 -28.01 -14.33 3.13
N VAL A 455 -26.69 -14.31 3.09
CA VAL A 455 -25.83 -15.13 3.96
C VAL A 455 -25.87 -14.53 5.38
N GLY A 456 -26.20 -15.36 6.39
CA GLY A 456 -25.91 -15.20 7.83
C GLY A 456 -26.30 -13.89 8.54
N GLN A 457 -27.14 -13.96 9.56
CA GLN A 457 -27.51 -12.84 10.45
C GLN A 457 -26.42 -12.58 11.49
N ASP A 458 -26.01 -11.31 11.65
CA ASP A 458 -25.76 -10.66 12.96
C ASP A 458 -25.10 -9.25 12.94
N HIS A 459 -25.10 -8.50 11.82
CA HIS A 459 -24.65 -7.09 11.84
C HIS A 459 -25.65 -6.10 11.20
N PRO A 460 -25.97 -4.97 11.87
CA PRO A 460 -26.98 -4.01 11.42
C PRO A 460 -26.36 -2.91 10.55
N ILE A 461 -25.77 -3.25 9.40
CA ILE A 461 -25.40 -2.26 8.37
C ILE A 461 -26.18 -2.57 7.10
N LYS A 462 -26.80 -1.53 6.52
CA LYS A 462 -27.64 -1.59 5.31
C LYS A 462 -26.84 -2.18 4.15
N ARG A 463 -27.27 -3.35 3.67
CA ARG A 463 -26.65 -4.20 2.64
C ARG A 463 -26.93 -3.71 1.20
N SER A 464 -26.81 -2.40 0.96
CA SER A 464 -27.12 -1.80 -0.34
C SER A 464 -25.92 -1.03 -0.87
N PHE A 465 -25.52 -1.32 -2.11
CA PHE A 465 -24.54 -0.55 -2.83
C PHE A 465 -25.14 0.83 -3.20
N VAL A 466 -24.56 1.89 -2.66
CA VAL A 466 -25.09 3.25 -2.77
C VAL A 466 -23.98 4.20 -3.20
N VAL A 467 -24.29 5.00 -4.21
CA VAL A 467 -23.52 6.19 -4.53
C VAL A 467 -24.21 7.37 -3.84
N SER A 468 -23.45 8.15 -3.08
CA SER A 468 -23.95 9.38 -2.44
C SER A 468 -23.01 10.54 -2.74
N GLU A 469 -23.43 11.77 -2.50
CA GLU A 469 -22.46 12.86 -2.35
C GLU A 469 -21.44 12.48 -1.27
N PHE A 470 -20.21 12.96 -1.45
CA PHE A 470 -19.12 12.82 -0.50
C PHE A 470 -19.48 13.66 0.71
N GLU A 471 -20.28 13.05 1.58
CA GLU A 471 -20.23 13.39 2.97
C GLU A 471 -18.80 13.07 3.39
N ASN A 472 -18.03 14.13 3.66
CA ASN A 472 -16.94 14.00 4.57
C ASN A 472 -17.59 13.41 5.83
N VAL A 473 -17.47 12.11 6.06
CA VAL A 473 -17.87 11.48 7.30
C VAL A 473 -16.60 11.32 8.14
N PRO A 474 -16.05 12.39 8.76
CA PRO A 474 -15.71 12.22 10.15
C PRO A 474 -17.01 11.79 10.83
N ALA A 475 -16.97 10.72 11.62
CA ALA A 475 -18.11 10.28 12.45
C ALA A 475 -18.86 11.52 12.94
N ALA A 476 -20.12 11.73 12.54
CA ALA A 476 -20.80 13.03 12.66
C ALA A 476 -20.51 13.69 14.02
N THR A 477 -19.55 14.61 14.04
CA THR A 477 -19.09 15.21 15.30
C THR A 477 -19.97 16.42 15.52
N SER A 478 -20.75 16.45 16.61
CA SER A 478 -21.53 17.64 16.98
C SER A 478 -20.66 18.85 17.38
N VAL A 479 -19.33 18.72 17.32
CA VAL A 479 -18.34 19.73 17.71
C VAL A 479 -17.81 20.46 16.47
N PRO A 480 -17.89 21.81 16.42
CA PRO A 480 -17.36 22.63 15.33
C PRO A 480 -15.87 22.40 15.03
N ALA A 481 -15.47 22.53 13.76
CA ALA A 481 -14.11 22.20 13.30
C ALA A 481 -13.02 23.10 13.93
N ASP A 482 -13.31 24.37 14.18
CA ASP A 482 -12.42 25.29 14.89
C ASP A 482 -12.19 24.84 16.33
N GLN A 483 -13.23 24.37 17.00
CA GLN A 483 -13.13 23.83 18.37
C GLN A 483 -12.32 22.54 18.41
N ARG A 484 -12.50 21.64 17.44
CA ARG A 484 -11.70 20.41 17.32
C ARG A 484 -10.22 20.73 17.10
N THR A 485 -9.92 21.70 16.24
CA THR A 485 -8.55 22.16 15.97
C THR A 485 -7.89 22.76 17.22
N MET A 486 -8.61 23.59 17.97
CA MET A 486 -8.09 24.17 19.22
C MET A 486 -7.90 23.12 20.32
N ALA A 487 -8.81 22.15 20.44
CA ALA A 487 -8.71 21.05 21.40
C ALA A 487 -7.54 20.11 21.06
N LEU A 488 -7.34 19.78 19.78
CA LEU A 488 -6.15 19.06 19.29
C LEU A 488 -4.87 19.83 19.66
N ALA A 489 -4.83 21.14 19.40
CA ALA A 489 -3.67 21.96 19.69
C ALA A 489 -3.35 21.99 21.19
N ALA A 490 -4.35 21.99 22.07
CA ALA A 490 -4.14 21.94 23.50
C ALA A 490 -3.42 20.66 23.96
N HIS A 491 -3.72 19.52 23.36
CA HIS A 491 -3.04 18.25 23.66
C HIS A 491 -1.63 18.19 23.06
N LEU A 492 -1.43 18.64 21.82
CA LEU A 492 -0.12 18.56 21.15
C LEU A 492 0.90 19.60 21.65
N LEU A 493 0.47 20.83 21.93
CA LEU A 493 1.37 21.85 22.48
C LEU A 493 1.93 21.43 23.85
N GLY A 494 1.22 20.53 24.55
CA GLY A 494 1.69 19.89 25.77
C GLY A 494 3.07 19.22 25.65
N ILE A 495 3.34 18.62 24.48
CA ILE A 495 4.60 17.89 24.21
C ILE A 495 5.80 18.85 24.18
N PHE A 496 5.63 20.04 23.61
CA PHE A 496 6.72 20.98 23.35
C PHE A 496 6.84 22.09 24.40
N THR A 497 5.72 22.46 25.01
CA THR A 497 5.62 23.62 25.90
C THR A 497 5.26 23.25 27.34
N GLY A 498 5.11 21.96 27.64
CA GLY A 498 4.56 21.48 28.91
C GLY A 498 3.14 22.01 29.12
N PHE A 499 2.83 22.47 30.33
CA PHE A 499 1.47 22.92 30.64
C PHE A 499 1.09 24.30 30.04
N ILE A 500 2.05 25.05 29.47
CA ILE A 500 1.83 26.45 29.04
C ILE A 500 0.84 26.55 27.88
N GLY A 501 1.00 25.76 26.82
CA GLY A 501 0.10 25.79 25.66
C GLY A 501 -1.35 25.48 26.03
N ALA A 502 -1.56 24.43 26.84
CA ALA A 502 -2.87 24.07 27.33
C ALA A 502 -3.46 25.13 28.29
N LEU A 503 -2.63 25.78 29.11
CA LEU A 503 -3.03 26.86 30.01
C LEU A 503 -3.55 28.07 29.24
N VAL A 504 -2.82 28.51 28.20
CA VAL A 504 -3.22 29.65 27.37
C VAL A 504 -4.55 29.36 26.67
N ILE A 505 -4.69 28.18 26.05
CA ILE A 505 -5.93 27.80 25.37
C ILE A 505 -7.09 27.71 26.36
N TRP A 506 -6.88 27.16 27.55
CA TRP A 506 -7.91 27.13 28.58
C TRP A 506 -8.31 28.54 29.05
N LEU A 507 -7.35 29.42 29.35
CA LEU A 507 -7.62 30.79 29.81
C LEU A 507 -8.38 31.64 28.79
N ILE A 508 -8.12 31.44 27.49
CA ILE A 508 -8.80 32.18 26.42
C ILE A 508 -10.27 31.77 26.29
N ASN A 509 -10.60 30.50 26.55
CA ASN A 509 -11.92 29.94 26.24
C ASN A 509 -12.78 29.63 27.48
N LYS A 510 -12.22 29.69 28.70
CA LYS A 510 -12.91 29.26 29.93
C LYS A 510 -14.23 29.98 30.23
N ASP A 511 -14.40 31.22 29.75
CA ASP A 511 -15.58 32.04 30.01
C ASP A 511 -16.60 32.04 28.84
N ASP A 512 -16.29 31.32 27.75
CA ASP A 512 -17.15 31.21 26.57
C ASP A 512 -17.96 29.90 26.59
N ALA A 513 -19.24 30.00 26.94
CA ALA A 513 -20.15 28.86 27.02
C ALA A 513 -20.34 28.13 25.68
N SER A 514 -20.12 28.80 24.55
CA SER A 514 -20.22 28.18 23.22
C SER A 514 -19.05 27.23 22.91
N LYS A 515 -17.96 27.31 23.69
CA LYS A 515 -16.73 26.53 23.50
C LYS A 515 -16.51 25.48 24.60
N ALA A 516 -17.59 24.93 25.13
CA ALA A 516 -17.55 23.94 26.22
C ALA A 516 -16.62 22.75 25.92
N PHE A 517 -16.55 22.29 24.66
CA PHE A 517 -15.65 21.20 24.27
C PHE A 517 -14.18 21.60 24.35
N VAL A 518 -13.81 22.76 23.81
CA VAL A 518 -12.43 23.28 23.87
C VAL A 518 -12.01 23.45 25.32
N THR A 519 -12.87 24.07 26.14
CA THR A 519 -12.61 24.33 27.55
C THR A 519 -12.46 23.05 28.36
N ASP A 520 -13.26 22.02 28.07
CA ASP A 520 -13.13 20.71 28.72
C ASP A 520 -11.81 20.01 28.35
N GLN A 521 -11.49 19.98 27.06
CA GLN A 521 -10.30 19.27 26.55
C GLN A 521 -9.00 20.00 26.88
N SER A 522 -8.97 21.33 26.82
CA SER A 522 -7.80 22.11 27.22
C SER A 522 -7.56 22.03 28.74
N LYS A 523 -8.63 21.96 29.55
CA LYS A 523 -8.53 21.73 31.00
C LYS A 523 -7.99 20.34 31.33
N GLU A 524 -8.45 19.32 30.62
CA GLU A 524 -7.93 17.96 30.78
C GLU A 524 -6.45 17.88 30.38
N ALA A 525 -6.08 18.44 29.22
CA ALA A 525 -4.70 18.54 28.76
C ALA A 525 -3.82 19.24 29.80
N LEU A 526 -4.29 20.37 30.33
CA LEU A 526 -3.59 21.15 31.36
C LEU A 526 -3.34 20.34 32.63
N ASN A 527 -4.35 19.65 33.15
CA ASN A 527 -4.23 18.77 34.32
C ASN A 527 -3.23 17.63 34.08
N PHE A 528 -3.27 17.00 32.90
CA PHE A 528 -2.31 15.95 32.56
C PHE A 528 -0.89 16.48 32.46
N GLN A 529 -0.66 17.62 31.79
CA GLN A 529 0.69 18.18 31.66
C GLN A 529 1.27 18.64 33.00
N ILE A 530 0.44 19.15 33.92
CA ILE A 530 0.88 19.41 35.31
C ILE A 530 1.25 18.09 36.02
N THR A 531 0.48 17.02 35.81
CA THR A 531 0.78 15.70 36.38
C THR A 531 2.11 15.15 35.88
N VAL A 532 2.35 15.24 34.57
CA VAL A 532 3.63 14.84 33.95
C VAL A 532 4.77 15.70 34.48
N ALA A 533 4.58 17.01 34.63
CA ALA A 533 5.60 17.90 35.20
C ALA A 533 5.99 17.50 36.64
N ILE A 534 5.00 17.15 37.48
CA ILE A 534 5.24 16.63 38.84
C ILE A 534 5.99 15.29 38.80
N ALA A 535 5.57 14.37 37.92
CA ALA A 535 6.23 13.08 37.76
C ALA A 535 7.69 13.22 37.28
N MET A 536 7.95 14.13 36.34
CA MET A 536 9.30 14.44 35.86
C MET A 536 10.14 15.07 36.97
N PHE A 537 9.58 15.96 37.78
CA PHE A 537 10.28 16.52 38.94
C PHE A 537 10.64 15.44 39.97
N ALA A 538 9.73 14.50 40.24
CA ALA A 538 10.02 13.33 41.09
C ALA A 538 11.14 12.46 40.50
N CYS A 539 11.14 12.24 39.17
CA CYS A 539 12.23 11.52 38.50
C CYS A 539 13.57 12.24 38.64
N ILE A 540 13.62 13.58 38.58
CA ILE A 540 14.84 14.35 38.83
C ILE A 540 15.38 14.08 40.24
N ILE A 541 14.51 14.11 41.26
CA ILE A 541 14.92 13.79 42.65
C ILE A 541 15.41 12.33 42.75
N LEU A 542 14.71 11.38 42.13
CA LEU A 542 15.08 9.97 42.16
C LEU A 542 16.34 9.64 41.34
N THR A 543 16.84 10.58 40.54
CA THR A 543 18.09 10.39 39.78
C THR A 543 19.30 10.31 40.71
N PHE A 544 19.26 10.95 41.90
CA PHE A 544 20.30 10.81 42.92
C PHE A 544 20.50 9.38 43.43
N VAL A 545 19.48 8.52 43.25
CA VAL A 545 19.54 7.07 43.56
C VAL A 545 19.42 6.21 42.30
N VAL A 546 19.76 6.76 41.13
CA VAL A 546 19.80 6.11 39.80
C VAL A 546 18.43 5.74 39.21
N ILE A 547 17.41 5.47 40.03
CA ILE A 547 16.05 5.08 39.60
C ILE A 547 15.45 6.11 38.62
N GLY A 548 15.64 7.40 38.91
CA GLY A 548 15.08 8.49 38.09
C GLY A 548 15.56 8.50 36.65
N ALA A 549 16.79 8.05 36.37
CA ALA A 549 17.36 8.01 35.02
C ALA A 549 16.64 6.99 34.11
N PHE A 550 16.08 5.93 34.70
CA PHE A 550 15.29 4.93 33.96
C PHE A 550 13.80 5.28 33.90
N LEU A 551 13.25 5.94 34.93
CA LEU A 551 11.84 6.33 34.95
C LEU A 551 11.53 7.53 34.03
N ALA A 552 12.44 8.51 33.92
CA ALA A 552 12.19 9.71 33.12
C ALA A 552 11.89 9.43 31.63
N PRO A 553 12.63 8.54 30.92
CA PRO A 553 12.28 8.16 29.55
C PRO A 553 10.91 7.48 29.44
N ILE A 554 10.51 6.68 30.42
CA ILE A 554 9.21 5.99 30.46
C ILE A 554 8.08 7.02 30.61
N VAL A 555 8.22 7.96 31.54
CA VAL A 555 7.24 9.05 31.74
C VAL A 555 7.14 9.92 30.49
N GLY A 556 8.27 10.24 29.85
CA GLY A 556 8.30 10.99 28.59
C GLY A 556 7.57 10.27 27.45
N LEU A 557 7.83 8.97 27.29
CA LEU A 557 7.17 8.15 26.27
C LEU A 557 5.66 8.03 26.51
N LEU A 558 5.24 7.78 27.75
CA LEU A 558 3.81 7.72 28.10
C LEU A 558 3.12 9.07 27.87
N SER A 559 3.78 10.18 28.22
CA SER A 559 3.26 11.53 27.94
C SER A 559 3.04 11.75 26.44
N LEU A 560 4.03 11.39 25.61
CA LEU A 560 3.94 11.51 24.16
C LEU A 560 2.78 10.68 23.59
N VAL A 561 2.73 9.39 23.93
CA VAL A 561 1.70 8.46 23.44
C VAL A 561 0.31 8.93 23.82
N PHE A 562 0.07 9.26 25.09
CA PHE A 562 -1.26 9.70 25.51
C PHE A 562 -1.65 11.06 24.92
N SER A 563 -0.70 11.99 24.74
CA SER A 563 -0.98 13.30 24.13
C SER A 563 -1.38 13.15 22.66
N ILE A 564 -0.76 12.23 21.92
CA ILE A 564 -1.14 11.91 20.53
C ILE A 564 -2.54 11.28 20.49
N ILE A 565 -2.83 10.29 21.34
CA ILE A 565 -4.15 9.66 21.40
C ILE A 565 -5.23 10.69 21.71
N ALA A 566 -4.99 11.56 22.70
CA ALA A 566 -5.90 12.63 23.08
C ALA A 566 -6.13 13.62 21.95
N ALA A 567 -5.06 14.01 21.24
CA ALA A 567 -5.14 14.91 20.09
C ALA A 567 -5.97 14.32 18.94
N VAL A 568 -5.77 13.03 18.63
CA VAL A 568 -6.54 12.32 17.60
C VAL A 568 -8.03 12.25 17.99
N LYS A 569 -8.32 11.90 19.24
CA LYS A 569 -9.71 11.86 19.75
C LYS A 569 -10.37 13.23 19.75
N ALA A 570 -9.67 14.27 20.18
CA ALA A 570 -10.15 15.65 20.12
C ALA A 570 -10.42 16.11 18.67
N ASN A 571 -9.58 15.72 17.71
CA ASN A 571 -9.80 15.98 16.29
C ASN A 571 -11.04 15.26 15.74
N ASN A 572 -11.34 14.09 16.29
CA ASN A 572 -12.56 13.33 16.00
C ASN A 572 -13.76 13.81 16.83
N GLY A 573 -13.67 14.95 17.53
CA GLY A 573 -14.76 15.50 18.35
C GLY A 573 -15.13 14.66 19.58
N GLU A 574 -14.29 13.69 19.94
CA GLU A 574 -14.46 12.85 21.12
C GLU A 574 -13.77 13.49 22.33
N THR A 575 -14.39 13.32 23.51
CA THR A 575 -13.72 13.71 24.76
C THR A 575 -12.71 12.63 25.15
N TYR A 576 -11.50 13.06 25.50
CA TYR A 576 -10.49 12.17 26.07
C TYR A 576 -10.26 12.49 27.54
N ARG A 577 -9.99 11.45 28.33
CA ARG A 577 -9.56 11.56 29.73
C ARG A 577 -8.29 10.76 29.90
N TYR A 578 -7.25 11.38 30.43
CA TYR A 578 -5.99 10.69 30.61
C TYR A 578 -6.10 9.70 31.78
N PRO A 579 -5.70 8.44 31.59
CA PRO A 579 -5.51 7.55 32.72
C PRO A 579 -4.38 8.17 33.57
N PHE A 580 -4.62 8.38 34.86
CA PHE A 580 -3.65 8.92 35.85
C PHE A 580 -3.47 10.45 35.91
N ALA A 581 -4.26 11.27 35.23
CA ALA A 581 -4.19 12.74 35.42
C ALA A 581 -4.75 13.20 36.78
N LEU A 582 -3.98 14.04 37.48
CA LEU A 582 -4.42 14.80 38.66
C LEU A 582 -5.30 15.97 38.21
N ARG A 583 -6.59 15.94 38.57
CA ARG A 583 -7.56 16.99 38.21
C ARG A 583 -7.53 18.15 39.21
N LEU A 584 -6.46 18.93 39.14
CA LEU A 584 -6.20 20.07 40.02
C LEU A 584 -7.06 21.29 39.67
N ILE A 585 -7.27 21.51 38.37
CA ILE A 585 -8.13 22.57 37.84
C ILE A 585 -9.49 21.95 37.53
N LYS A 586 -10.53 22.47 38.21
CA LYS A 586 -11.91 21.96 38.17
C LYS A 586 -12.77 22.71 37.17
#